data_AF-A0A1S3AEJ2-F1
#
_entry.id   AF-A0A1S3AEJ2-F1
#
_cell.length_a   1.000
_cell.length_b   1.000
_cell.length_c   1.000
_cell.angle_alpha   90.00
_cell.angle_beta   90.00
_cell.angle_gamma   90.00
#
_symmetry.space_group_name_H-M   'P 1'
#
loop_
_entity.id
_entity.type
_entity.pdbx_description
1 polymer ?
#
loop_
_entity_poly.entity_id
_entity_poly.type
_entity_poly.pdbx_seq_one_letter_code
_entity_poly.pdbx_strand_id
1 'polypeptide(L)'
;MATGRLGLEETLAALNAALGPGGPVWLKETLTDELLATLAELREAVRLCADDCAQGLAPAPDPGADGCTVVHVVSCAEEFQQQKLDLLWWKLDDRAPLTQKHLVCGPVKVAGTSDAPTASEYYELRHRQACKASSLKHGTDLAQDPDWVETFKVLSVATIKFEMLGTAPQSQLLLALDDSGTSTKGTKSGTFVMYNCARLATLFESFGCSVDRGLYPAFPPVRSLDFSLLRDEGEWLLLFNSVLPFSDLLSHMAALPHRGLGLHITARTETVCKFLLQLSMDFSSYYNRVHILGEPLPHLFGQMFARLQLLRAVREVLHSGLAMLGLPPLSHI
;
A
#
# COMPACT_ATOMS: atom_id res chain seq x y z
N MET A 1 -34.82 14.71 -27.21
CA MET A 1 -35.62 15.39 -26.19
C MET A 1 -34.96 15.12 -24.85
N ALA A 2 -34.29 16.11 -24.27
CA ALA A 2 -33.64 15.97 -22.97
C ALA A 2 -34.72 16.01 -21.89
N THR A 3 -35.02 14.86 -21.29
CA THR A 3 -35.83 14.80 -20.07
C THR A 3 -34.98 15.35 -18.93
N GLY A 4 -35.14 16.63 -18.61
CA GLY A 4 -34.54 17.21 -17.41
C GLY A 4 -35.03 16.44 -16.18
N ARG A 5 -34.10 16.00 -15.33
CA ARG A 5 -34.43 15.40 -14.04
C ARG A 5 -34.75 16.55 -13.08
N LEU A 6 -35.90 16.50 -12.42
CA LEU A 6 -36.25 17.45 -11.36
C LEU A 6 -35.28 17.29 -10.19
N GLY A 7 -34.79 18.41 -9.66
CA GLY A 7 -33.95 18.43 -8.48
C GLY A 7 -34.70 17.91 -7.25
N LEU A 8 -33.99 17.47 -6.22
CA LEU A 8 -34.61 16.92 -5.01
C LEU A 8 -35.49 17.96 -4.30
N GLU A 9 -35.06 19.22 -4.25
CA GLU A 9 -35.89 20.33 -3.73
C GLU A 9 -37.17 20.53 -4.55
N GLU A 10 -37.09 20.50 -5.88
CA GLU A 10 -38.25 20.65 -6.77
C GLU A 10 -39.21 19.46 -6.61
N THR A 11 -38.67 18.27 -6.40
CA THR A 11 -39.42 17.04 -6.18
C THR A 11 -40.12 17.07 -4.82
N LEU A 12 -39.43 17.48 -3.76
CA LEU A 12 -39.99 17.65 -2.41
C LEU A 12 -41.01 18.79 -2.35
N ALA A 13 -40.76 19.90 -3.06
CA ALA A 13 -41.70 21.00 -3.19
C ALA A 13 -42.96 20.56 -3.94
N ALA A 14 -42.81 19.80 -5.05
CA ALA A 14 -43.94 19.24 -5.78
C ALA A 14 -44.74 18.23 -4.95
N LEU A 15 -44.06 17.36 -4.19
CA LEU A 15 -44.70 16.42 -3.27
C LEU A 15 -45.44 17.12 -2.14
N ASN A 16 -44.81 18.09 -1.48
CA ASN A 16 -45.45 18.88 -0.43
C ASN A 16 -46.61 19.73 -0.98
N ALA A 17 -46.50 20.24 -2.21
CA ALA A 17 -47.59 20.92 -2.89
C ALA A 17 -48.75 19.97 -3.24
N ALA A 18 -48.45 18.74 -3.69
CA ALA A 18 -49.44 17.71 -3.99
C ALA A 18 -50.16 17.19 -2.73
N LEU A 19 -49.49 17.19 -1.57
CA LEU A 19 -50.07 16.81 -0.28
C LEU A 19 -51.02 17.89 0.29
N GLY A 20 -50.98 19.11 -0.26
CA GLY A 20 -51.86 20.22 0.10
C GLY A 20 -51.52 20.90 1.44
N PRO A 21 -51.81 22.21 1.60
CA PRO A 21 -51.58 22.91 2.86
C PRO A 21 -52.50 22.35 3.96
N GLY A 22 -51.92 21.75 5.01
CA GLY A 22 -52.63 21.26 6.20
C GLY A 22 -52.80 19.73 6.30
N GLY A 23 -52.18 18.94 5.43
CA GLY A 23 -52.14 17.48 5.57
C GLY A 23 -51.31 17.02 6.79
N PRO A 24 -51.60 15.85 7.39
CA PRO A 24 -50.88 15.33 8.56
C PRO A 24 -49.46 14.84 8.26
N VAL A 25 -49.02 14.91 7.00
CA VAL A 25 -47.73 14.39 6.53
C VAL A 25 -46.97 15.53 5.84
N TRP A 26 -45.78 15.83 6.36
CA TRP A 26 -44.87 16.82 5.79
C TRP A 26 -43.53 16.14 5.48
N LEU A 27 -43.10 16.20 4.23
CA LEU A 27 -41.85 15.57 3.79
C LEU A 27 -40.73 16.61 3.90
N LYS A 28 -39.90 16.48 4.94
CA LYS A 28 -38.70 17.30 5.13
C LYS A 28 -37.46 16.48 4.84
N GLU A 29 -36.54 17.07 4.08
CA GLU A 29 -35.18 16.56 4.01
C GLU A 29 -34.39 17.01 5.25
N THR A 30 -33.85 16.06 6.00
CA THR A 30 -32.87 16.36 7.05
C THR A 30 -31.48 16.23 6.46
N LEU A 31 -31.10 17.21 5.63
CA LEU A 31 -29.70 17.43 5.29
C LEU A 31 -29.03 18.14 6.46
N THR A 32 -27.93 17.61 6.96
CA THR A 32 -27.07 18.32 7.91
C THR A 32 -26.16 19.26 7.14
N ASP A 33 -25.77 20.39 7.75
CA ASP A 33 -24.80 21.32 7.15
C ASP A 33 -23.47 20.62 6.82
N GLU A 34 -23.08 19.63 7.63
CA GLU A 34 -21.92 18.76 7.40
C GLU A 34 -22.03 18.00 6.06
N LEU A 35 -23.19 17.42 5.77
CA LEU A 35 -23.39 16.62 4.56
C LEU A 35 -23.38 17.49 3.29
N LEU A 36 -23.86 18.73 3.39
CA LEU A 36 -23.79 19.72 2.33
C LEU A 36 -22.34 20.21 2.10
N ALA A 37 -21.57 20.40 3.17
CA ALA A 37 -20.17 20.76 3.08
C ALA A 37 -19.34 19.67 2.38
N THR A 38 -19.50 18.41 2.79
CA THR A 38 -18.83 17.26 2.12
C THR A 38 -19.19 17.17 0.64
N LEU A 39 -20.46 17.39 0.29
CA LEU A 39 -20.91 17.36 -1.11
C LEU A 39 -20.32 18.51 -1.93
N ALA A 40 -20.10 19.69 -1.33
CA ALA A 40 -19.42 20.80 -1.99
C ALA A 40 -17.93 20.50 -2.24
N GLU A 41 -17.23 19.91 -1.26
CA GLU A 41 -15.83 19.48 -1.41
C GLU A 41 -15.67 18.45 -2.53
N LEU A 42 -16.55 17.45 -2.57
CA LEU A 42 -16.56 16.41 -3.59
C LEU A 42 -16.81 16.95 -5.00
N ARG A 43 -17.72 17.91 -5.13
CA ARG A 43 -17.97 18.62 -6.41
C ARG A 43 -16.73 19.35 -6.90
N GLU A 44 -16.00 20.00 -6.00
CA GLU A 44 -14.80 20.75 -6.37
C GLU A 44 -13.65 19.80 -6.76
N ALA A 45 -13.47 18.70 -6.04
CA ALA A 45 -12.47 17.68 -6.39
C ALA A 45 -12.70 17.08 -7.80
N VAL A 46 -13.95 16.82 -8.18
CA VAL A 46 -14.28 16.31 -9.52
C VAL A 46 -14.06 17.37 -10.61
N ARG A 47 -14.32 18.65 -10.32
CA ARG A 47 -14.02 19.74 -11.26
C ARG A 47 -12.52 19.85 -11.53
N LEU A 48 -11.71 19.86 -10.48
CA LEU A 48 -10.25 19.90 -10.60
C LEU A 48 -9.73 18.70 -11.41
N CYS A 49 -10.26 17.50 -11.16
CA CYS A 49 -9.90 16.31 -11.92
C CYS A 49 -10.27 16.41 -13.41
N ALA A 50 -11.45 16.96 -13.73
CA ALA A 50 -11.87 17.18 -15.11
C ALA A 50 -10.99 18.21 -15.84
N ASP A 51 -10.55 19.26 -15.15
CA ASP A 51 -9.68 20.30 -15.69
C ASP A 51 -8.24 19.79 -15.91
N ASP A 52 -7.69 19.00 -14.99
CA ASP A 52 -6.39 18.34 -15.15
C ASP A 52 -6.38 17.37 -16.35
N CYS A 53 -7.46 16.60 -16.53
CA CYS A 53 -7.62 15.72 -17.70
C CYS A 53 -7.71 16.50 -19.01
N ALA A 54 -8.23 17.74 -19.01
CA ALA A 54 -8.34 18.59 -20.19
C ALA A 54 -7.02 19.29 -20.56
N GLN A 55 -6.09 19.46 -19.61
CA GLN A 55 -4.78 20.10 -19.82
C GLN A 55 -3.68 19.10 -20.20
N GLY A 56 -3.89 17.80 -20.00
CA GLY A 56 -2.99 16.74 -20.48
C GLY A 56 -3.09 16.54 -21.99
N LEU A 57 -1.95 16.49 -22.68
CA LEU A 57 -1.83 16.20 -24.12
C LEU A 57 -2.14 14.72 -24.44
N ALA A 58 -3.32 14.22 -24.07
CA ALA A 58 -3.80 12.88 -24.39
C ALA A 58 -4.66 12.92 -25.67
N PRO A 59 -4.63 11.87 -26.51
CA PRO A 59 -5.43 11.82 -27.72
C PRO A 59 -6.92 11.88 -27.36
N ALA A 60 -7.73 12.39 -28.30
CA ALA A 60 -9.16 12.61 -28.12
C ALA A 60 -9.84 11.40 -27.42
N PRO A 61 -10.65 11.64 -26.37
CA PRO A 61 -11.34 10.57 -25.69
C PRO A 61 -12.23 9.83 -26.69
N ASP A 62 -12.11 8.50 -26.73
CA ASP A 62 -13.06 7.65 -27.42
C ASP A 62 -14.49 8.05 -27.01
N PRO A 63 -15.49 8.00 -27.90
CA PRO A 63 -16.88 8.37 -27.58
C PRO A 63 -17.58 7.41 -26.59
N GLY A 64 -16.82 6.54 -25.92
CA GLY A 64 -17.20 5.73 -24.78
C GLY A 64 -16.15 5.74 -23.64
N ALA A 65 -15.25 6.74 -23.61
CA ALA A 65 -14.25 6.88 -22.57
C ALA A 65 -14.92 7.13 -21.21
N ASP A 66 -14.73 6.15 -20.32
CA ASP A 66 -15.32 6.04 -18.99
C ASP A 66 -15.29 7.39 -18.25
N GLY A 67 -16.46 7.82 -17.76
CA GLY A 67 -16.55 8.97 -16.86
C GLY A 67 -15.67 8.80 -15.62
N CYS A 68 -15.32 9.92 -14.98
CA CYS A 68 -14.58 9.94 -13.72
C CYS A 68 -15.16 8.88 -12.75
N THR A 69 -14.30 8.00 -12.25
CA THR A 69 -14.67 7.05 -11.19
C THR A 69 -14.23 7.62 -9.86
N VAL A 70 -15.15 7.74 -8.92
CA VAL A 70 -14.86 8.19 -7.55
C VAL A 70 -14.85 7.00 -6.61
N VAL A 71 -13.76 6.87 -5.86
CA VAL A 71 -13.58 5.85 -4.83
C VAL A 71 -13.61 6.52 -3.46
N HIS A 72 -14.61 6.18 -2.67
CA HIS A 72 -14.80 6.66 -1.31
C HIS A 72 -14.17 5.66 -0.32
N VAL A 73 -13.18 6.10 0.46
CA VAL A 73 -12.63 5.29 1.56
C VAL A 73 -13.42 5.65 2.81
N VAL A 74 -14.22 4.71 3.30
CA VAL A 74 -15.21 4.98 4.36
C VAL A 74 -15.07 4.00 5.51
N SER A 75 -15.32 4.46 6.74
CA SER A 75 -15.47 3.54 7.86
C SER A 75 -16.77 2.74 7.72
N CYS A 76 -16.81 1.53 8.29
CA CYS A 76 -18.01 0.71 8.30
C CYS A 76 -19.20 1.39 9.02
N ALA A 77 -18.94 2.36 9.91
CA ALA A 77 -19.98 3.09 10.62
C ALA A 77 -20.61 4.21 9.76
N GLU A 78 -19.85 4.78 8.83
CA GLU A 78 -20.26 5.92 8.00
C GLU A 78 -20.78 5.50 6.62
N GLU A 79 -20.63 4.23 6.26
CA GLU A 79 -21.01 3.69 4.94
C GLU A 79 -22.44 4.07 4.54
N PHE A 80 -23.41 3.93 5.45
CA PHE A 80 -24.80 4.29 5.17
C PHE A 80 -25.00 5.80 4.91
N GLN A 81 -24.21 6.66 5.57
CA GLN A 81 -24.27 8.11 5.32
C GLN A 81 -23.63 8.44 3.98
N GLN A 82 -22.52 7.79 3.63
CA GLN A 82 -21.92 7.95 2.31
C GLN A 82 -22.88 7.52 1.19
N GLN A 83 -23.62 6.42 1.38
CA GLN A 83 -24.64 5.99 0.41
C GLN A 83 -25.73 7.04 0.18
N LYS A 84 -26.17 7.74 1.23
CA LYS A 84 -27.11 8.86 1.08
C LYS A 84 -26.49 10.00 0.31
N LEU A 85 -25.25 10.38 0.65
CA LEU A 85 -24.54 11.46 -0.04
C LEU A 85 -24.35 11.16 -1.53
N ASP A 86 -24.02 9.91 -1.89
CA ASP A 86 -23.89 9.49 -3.29
C ASP A 86 -25.21 9.65 -4.06
N LEU A 87 -26.32 9.23 -3.45
CA LEU A 87 -27.67 9.40 -4.01
C LEU A 87 -28.03 10.88 -4.19
N LEU A 88 -27.71 11.70 -3.19
CA LEU A 88 -27.96 13.14 -3.22
C LEU A 88 -27.15 13.83 -4.30
N TRP A 89 -25.87 13.50 -4.41
CA TRP A 89 -25.00 14.03 -5.45
C TRP A 89 -25.55 13.72 -6.84
N TRP A 90 -25.96 12.47 -7.07
CA TRP A 90 -26.61 12.04 -8.32
C TRP A 90 -27.94 12.74 -8.62
N LYS A 91 -28.66 13.20 -7.60
CA LYS A 91 -29.95 13.88 -7.77
C LYS A 91 -29.81 15.39 -7.95
N LEU A 92 -28.75 15.97 -7.41
CA LEU A 92 -28.55 17.42 -7.37
C LEU A 92 -27.53 17.91 -8.39
N ASP A 93 -26.77 17.03 -9.03
CA ASP A 93 -25.71 17.39 -9.97
C ASP A 93 -25.71 16.48 -11.20
N ASP A 94 -26.02 17.06 -12.35
CA ASP A 94 -25.97 16.35 -13.64
C ASP A 94 -24.52 15.95 -14.03
N ARG A 95 -23.50 16.53 -13.38
CA ARG A 95 -22.09 16.17 -13.56
C ARG A 95 -21.59 15.16 -12.53
N ALA A 96 -22.46 14.63 -11.66
CA ALA A 96 -22.07 13.62 -10.69
C ALA A 96 -21.41 12.41 -11.41
N PRO A 97 -20.33 11.85 -10.82
CA PRO A 97 -19.65 10.70 -11.41
C PRO A 97 -20.60 9.52 -11.62
N LEU A 98 -20.59 8.93 -12.83
CA LEU A 98 -21.42 7.76 -13.16
C LEU A 98 -20.99 6.48 -12.43
N THR A 99 -19.76 6.46 -11.92
CA THR A 99 -19.20 5.31 -11.19
C THR A 99 -18.68 5.80 -9.85
N GLN A 100 -19.45 5.56 -8.80
CA GLN A 100 -19.03 5.77 -7.40
C GLN A 100 -18.84 4.40 -6.73
N LYS A 101 -17.73 4.22 -6.01
CA LYS A 101 -17.36 2.96 -5.34
C LYS A 101 -16.93 3.18 -3.90
N HIS A 102 -17.21 2.24 -3.02
CA HIS A 102 -16.87 2.30 -1.60
C HIS A 102 -15.79 1.28 -1.25
N LEU A 103 -14.65 1.74 -0.76
CA LEU A 103 -13.67 0.94 -0.04
C LEU A 103 -13.97 1.06 1.46
N VAL A 104 -14.65 0.04 1.99
CA VAL A 104 -15.07 0.04 3.39
C VAL A 104 -13.94 -0.47 4.29
N CYS A 105 -13.65 0.27 5.35
CA CYS A 105 -12.65 -0.03 6.35
C CYS A 105 -13.31 -0.41 7.68
N GLY A 106 -12.88 -1.53 8.27
CA GLY A 106 -13.30 -2.00 9.57
C GLY A 106 -12.72 -1.15 10.71
N PRO A 107 -13.25 -1.30 11.93
CA PRO A 107 -12.83 -0.49 13.05
C PRO A 107 -11.44 -0.89 13.54
N VAL A 108 -10.67 0.11 13.99
CA VAL A 108 -9.40 -0.09 14.68
C VAL A 108 -9.67 -0.12 16.18
N LYS A 109 -9.24 -1.18 16.86
CA LYS A 109 -9.35 -1.33 18.32
C LYS A 109 -7.97 -1.46 18.94
N VAL A 110 -7.83 -0.98 20.17
CA VAL A 110 -6.63 -1.15 20.97
C VAL A 110 -6.85 -2.27 21.97
N ALA A 111 -5.90 -3.18 22.08
CA ALA A 111 -5.95 -4.22 23.10
C ALA A 111 -5.70 -3.61 24.49
N GLY A 112 -6.65 -3.80 25.42
CA GLY A 112 -6.43 -3.55 26.85
C GLY A 112 -6.69 -2.14 27.37
N THR A 113 -7.12 -1.18 26.54
CA THR A 113 -7.51 0.18 26.99
C THR A 113 -8.81 0.64 26.33
N SER A 114 -9.58 1.49 27.03
CA SER A 114 -10.78 2.12 26.48
C SER A 114 -10.46 3.36 25.64
N ASP A 115 -9.35 4.03 25.93
CA ASP A 115 -8.88 5.20 25.18
C ASP A 115 -7.93 4.75 24.07
N ALA A 116 -8.30 5.07 22.83
CA ALA A 116 -7.47 4.86 21.66
C ALA A 116 -6.51 6.04 21.51
N PRO A 117 -5.20 5.80 21.25
CA PRO A 117 -4.27 6.89 20.99
C PRO A 117 -4.63 7.58 19.69
N THR A 118 -4.34 8.87 19.61
CA THR A 118 -4.38 9.61 18.35
C THR A 118 -3.35 9.04 17.36
N ALA A 119 -3.53 9.32 16.07
CA ALA A 119 -2.57 8.89 15.04
C ALA A 119 -1.15 9.41 15.32
N SER A 120 -1.02 10.63 15.86
CA SER A 120 0.26 11.23 16.24
C SER A 120 0.90 10.49 17.41
N GLU A 121 0.14 10.19 18.47
CA GLU A 121 0.64 9.43 19.62
C GLU A 121 1.03 8.01 19.24
N TYR A 122 0.27 7.38 18.34
CA TYR A 122 0.59 6.05 17.83
C TYR A 122 1.91 6.06 17.02
N TYR A 123 2.09 7.07 16.17
CA TYR A 123 3.34 7.26 15.44
C TYR A 123 4.52 7.45 16.39
N GLU A 124 4.41 8.35 17.36
CA GLU A 124 5.47 8.61 18.35
C GLU A 124 5.79 7.36 19.19
N LEU A 125 4.78 6.54 19.49
CA LEU A 125 4.98 5.24 20.14
C LEU A 125 5.83 4.30 19.29
N ARG A 126 5.46 4.08 18.03
CA ARG A 126 6.22 3.20 17.12
C ARG A 126 7.61 3.75 16.84
N HIS A 127 7.76 5.07 16.74
CA HIS A 127 9.05 5.74 16.59
C HIS A 127 9.98 5.49 17.77
N ARG A 128 9.53 5.72 19.00
CA ARG A 128 10.31 5.42 20.21
C ARG A 128 10.70 3.94 20.29
N GLN A 129 9.80 3.03 19.89
CA GLN A 129 10.09 1.59 19.84
C GLN A 129 11.17 1.25 18.81
N ALA A 130 11.12 1.84 17.60
CA ALA A 130 12.15 1.66 16.57
C ALA A 130 13.53 2.15 17.03
N CYS A 131 13.59 3.33 17.67
CA CYS A 131 14.82 3.87 18.25
C CYS A 131 15.38 2.95 19.34
N LYS A 132 14.53 2.51 20.28
CA LYS A 132 14.90 1.61 21.39
C LYS A 132 15.42 0.25 20.88
N ALA A 133 14.78 -0.31 19.86
CA ALA A 133 15.20 -1.60 19.30
C ALA A 133 16.58 -1.53 18.61
N SER A 134 16.92 -0.38 18.05
CA SER A 134 18.18 -0.16 17.32
C SER A 134 19.33 0.25 18.23
N SER A 135 19.08 1.05 19.27
CA SER A 135 20.08 1.42 20.27
C SER A 135 20.60 0.20 21.05
N LEU A 136 19.76 -0.82 21.25
CA LEU A 136 20.16 -2.11 21.83
C LEU A 136 21.15 -2.90 20.94
N LYS A 137 21.17 -2.66 19.63
CA LYS A 137 22.02 -3.38 18.67
C LYS A 137 23.32 -2.64 18.36
N HIS A 138 23.29 -1.31 18.29
CA HIS A 138 24.40 -0.52 17.75
C HIS A 138 24.90 0.59 18.70
N GLY A 139 24.38 0.66 19.94
CA GLY A 139 24.83 1.61 20.97
C GLY A 139 24.02 2.91 21.03
N THR A 140 24.24 3.69 22.09
CA THR A 140 23.40 4.84 22.47
C THR A 140 23.58 6.08 21.58
N ASP A 141 24.66 6.18 20.81
CA ASP A 141 25.09 7.42 20.14
C ASP A 141 24.45 7.65 18.75
N LEU A 142 23.67 6.68 18.24
CA LEU A 142 23.08 6.73 16.91
C LEU A 142 21.78 7.54 16.82
N ALA A 143 21.17 7.87 17.96
CA ALA A 143 19.91 8.60 17.99
C ALA A 143 20.03 10.06 17.50
N GLN A 144 21.26 10.58 17.41
CA GLN A 144 21.57 11.95 16.98
C GLN A 144 22.18 12.01 15.57
N ASP A 145 22.47 10.87 14.95
CA ASP A 145 23.00 10.81 13.60
C ASP A 145 21.84 11.04 12.59
N PRO A 146 21.92 12.05 11.71
CA PRO A 146 20.86 12.37 10.76
C PRO A 146 20.46 11.20 9.85
N ASP A 147 21.40 10.33 9.47
CA ASP A 147 21.12 9.18 8.62
C ASP A 147 20.30 8.11 9.38
N TRP A 148 20.57 7.96 10.67
CA TRP A 148 19.81 7.08 11.54
C TRP A 148 18.43 7.62 11.89
N VAL A 149 18.29 8.95 12.03
CA VAL A 149 16.98 9.58 12.24
C VAL A 149 16.02 9.28 11.09
N GLU A 150 16.46 9.41 9.84
CA GLU A 150 15.60 9.06 8.69
C GLU A 150 15.34 7.55 8.63
N THR A 151 16.34 6.72 8.96
CA THR A 151 16.17 5.27 9.06
C THR A 151 15.10 4.88 10.09
N PHE A 152 15.11 5.49 11.29
CA PHE A 152 14.10 5.23 12.32
C PHE A 152 12.71 5.65 11.87
N LYS A 153 12.58 6.79 11.20
CA LYS A 153 11.33 7.23 10.60
C LYS A 153 10.81 6.22 9.58
N VAL A 154 11.66 5.76 8.65
CA VAL A 154 11.28 4.74 7.66
C VAL A 154 10.85 3.44 8.32
N LEU A 155 11.58 2.94 9.33
CA LEU A 155 11.22 1.73 10.07
C LEU A 155 9.90 1.87 10.83
N SER A 156 9.63 3.05 11.37
CA SER A 156 8.39 3.36 12.08
C SER A 156 7.20 3.36 11.13
N VAL A 157 7.32 4.06 10.00
CA VAL A 157 6.28 4.10 8.96
C VAL A 157 6.06 2.70 8.38
N ALA A 158 7.12 1.93 8.13
CA ALA A 158 7.01 0.55 7.67
C ALA A 158 6.27 -0.33 8.68
N THR A 159 6.58 -0.21 9.97
CA THR A 159 5.88 -0.95 11.03
C THR A 159 4.40 -0.62 11.04
N ILE A 160 4.03 0.67 11.05
CA ILE A 160 2.64 1.12 11.04
C ILE A 160 1.92 0.62 9.79
N LYS A 161 2.52 0.77 8.61
CA LYS A 161 1.89 0.33 7.36
C LYS A 161 1.67 -1.18 7.30
N PHE A 162 2.63 -1.99 7.76
CA PHE A 162 2.44 -3.45 7.79
C PHE A 162 1.40 -3.89 8.82
N GLU A 163 1.25 -3.19 9.95
CA GLU A 163 0.19 -3.46 10.92
C GLU A 163 -1.19 -3.09 10.37
N MET A 164 -1.32 -1.90 9.77
CA MET A 164 -2.58 -1.37 9.26
C MET A 164 -3.03 -2.09 7.98
N LEU A 165 -2.11 -2.28 7.03
CA LEU A 165 -2.41 -2.82 5.71
C LEU A 165 -2.26 -4.34 5.63
N GLY A 166 -1.63 -4.97 6.62
CA GLY A 166 -1.49 -6.43 6.71
C GLY A 166 -2.78 -7.16 7.08
N THR A 167 -3.81 -6.41 7.48
CA THR A 167 -5.16 -6.91 7.75
C THR A 167 -6.10 -6.47 6.61
N ALA A 168 -7.03 -7.34 6.22
CA ALA A 168 -7.96 -7.01 5.14
C ALA A 168 -8.81 -5.77 5.53
N PRO A 169 -9.07 -4.83 4.61
CA PRO A 169 -9.67 -3.54 4.95
C PRO A 169 -10.97 -3.63 5.74
N GLN A 170 -11.88 -4.55 5.39
CA GLN A 170 -13.18 -4.69 6.07
C GLN A 170 -13.11 -5.40 7.44
N SER A 171 -11.96 -5.98 7.79
CA SER A 171 -11.78 -6.67 9.07
C SER A 171 -11.48 -5.69 10.19
N GLN A 172 -11.84 -6.06 11.42
CA GLN A 172 -11.40 -5.34 12.60
C GLN A 172 -9.88 -5.46 12.75
N LEU A 173 -9.20 -4.33 12.92
CA LEU A 173 -7.78 -4.29 13.22
C LEU A 173 -7.57 -4.15 14.72
N LEU A 174 -6.77 -5.03 15.32
CA LEU A 174 -6.40 -4.97 16.72
C LEU A 174 -4.95 -4.47 16.85
N LEU A 175 -4.76 -3.30 17.45
CA LEU A 175 -3.46 -2.73 17.74
C LEU A 175 -2.94 -3.28 19.08
N ALA A 176 -1.79 -3.94 19.01
CA ALA A 176 -1.01 -4.33 20.17
C ALA A 176 0.00 -3.22 20.49
N LEU A 177 -0.23 -2.48 21.59
CA LEU A 177 0.65 -1.38 22.02
C LEU A 177 1.90 -1.83 22.77
N ASP A 178 1.99 -3.12 23.08
CA ASP A 178 3.14 -3.67 23.80
C ASP A 178 4.40 -3.74 22.91
N ASP A 179 5.55 -3.87 23.57
CA ASP A 179 6.85 -4.00 22.90
C ASP A 179 7.01 -5.34 22.14
N SER A 180 6.02 -6.24 22.20
CA SER A 180 6.08 -7.56 21.54
C SER A 180 5.88 -7.47 20.02
N GLY A 181 5.06 -6.52 19.55
CA GLY A 181 4.78 -6.29 18.11
C GLY A 181 5.93 -5.65 17.33
N THR A 182 6.86 -4.97 18.01
CA THR A 182 8.03 -4.30 17.41
C THR A 182 9.31 -5.10 17.52
N SER A 183 9.22 -6.37 17.91
CA SER A 183 10.38 -7.24 17.98
C SER A 183 11.08 -7.31 16.61
N THR A 184 12.33 -6.83 16.57
CA THR A 184 13.23 -7.02 15.41
C THR A 184 13.54 -8.50 15.14
N LYS A 185 13.08 -9.41 16.02
CA LYS A 185 13.11 -10.88 15.85
C LYS A 185 11.79 -11.46 15.34
N GLY A 186 10.71 -10.67 15.29
CA GLY A 186 9.43 -11.10 14.77
C GLY A 186 9.44 -11.13 13.25
N THR A 187 9.39 -12.31 12.65
CA THR A 187 9.35 -12.51 11.18
C THR A 187 8.11 -11.93 10.50
N LYS A 188 7.17 -11.35 11.27
CA LYS A 188 5.88 -10.81 10.81
C LYS A 188 5.82 -9.27 10.78
N SER A 189 6.93 -8.57 11.03
CA SER A 189 6.97 -7.09 11.09
C SER A 189 7.46 -6.46 9.80
N GLY A 190 6.96 -5.26 9.46
CA GLY A 190 7.50 -4.45 8.37
C GLY A 190 9.00 -4.16 8.54
N THR A 191 9.47 -4.00 9.78
CA THR A 191 10.90 -3.86 10.11
C THR A 191 11.74 -5.05 9.61
N PHE A 192 11.20 -6.27 9.64
CA PHE A 192 11.89 -7.46 9.13
C PHE A 192 12.05 -7.42 7.60
N VAL A 193 11.04 -6.92 6.88
CA VAL A 193 11.13 -6.71 5.41
C VAL A 193 12.18 -5.64 5.10
N MET A 194 12.15 -4.53 5.83
CA MET A 194 13.13 -3.44 5.67
C MET A 194 14.56 -3.92 5.92
N TYR A 195 14.77 -4.74 6.96
CA TYR A 195 16.07 -5.35 7.25
C TYR A 195 16.58 -6.21 6.10
N ASN A 196 15.72 -7.01 5.47
CA ASN A 196 16.10 -7.83 4.34
C ASN A 196 16.43 -7.01 3.08
N CYS A 197 15.78 -5.86 2.89
CA CYS A 197 16.16 -4.91 1.83
C CYS A 197 17.58 -4.36 2.06
N ALA A 198 17.88 -3.93 3.28
CA ALA A 198 19.22 -3.45 3.64
C ALA A 198 20.28 -4.54 3.42
N ARG A 199 20.02 -5.79 3.83
CA ARG A 199 20.93 -6.93 3.57
C ARG A 199 21.24 -7.12 2.08
N LEU A 200 20.23 -7.03 1.22
CA LEU A 200 20.43 -7.14 -0.22
C LEU A 200 21.25 -5.96 -0.75
N ALA A 201 20.98 -4.74 -0.27
CA ALA A 201 21.76 -3.57 -0.65
C ALA A 201 23.24 -3.74 -0.27
N THR A 202 23.53 -4.11 0.99
CA THR A 202 24.90 -4.38 1.46
C THR A 202 25.58 -5.51 0.69
N LEU A 203 24.85 -6.58 0.32
CA LEU A 203 25.39 -7.65 -0.50
C LEU A 203 25.88 -7.13 -1.86
N PHE A 204 25.05 -6.34 -2.55
CA PHE A 204 25.40 -5.80 -3.87
C PHE A 204 26.47 -4.71 -3.79
N GLU A 205 26.49 -3.90 -2.73
CA GLU A 205 27.55 -2.94 -2.46
C GLU A 205 28.89 -3.66 -2.24
N SER A 206 28.90 -4.69 -1.39
CA SER A 206 30.09 -5.53 -1.14
C SER A 206 30.62 -6.19 -2.41
N PHE A 207 29.72 -6.69 -3.26
CA PHE A 207 30.10 -7.19 -4.58
C PHE A 207 30.74 -6.09 -5.44
N GLY A 208 30.12 -4.91 -5.52
CA GLY A 208 30.65 -3.76 -6.26
C GLY A 208 32.05 -3.37 -5.80
N CYS A 209 32.24 -3.16 -4.49
CA CYS A 209 33.56 -2.86 -3.93
C CYS A 209 34.59 -3.97 -4.19
N SER A 210 34.18 -5.23 -4.22
CA SER A 210 35.06 -6.36 -4.51
C SER A 210 35.48 -6.40 -5.98
N VAL A 211 34.60 -5.96 -6.90
CA VAL A 211 34.94 -5.77 -8.32
C VAL A 211 35.93 -4.60 -8.48
N ASP A 212 35.69 -3.47 -7.81
CA ASP A 212 36.57 -2.30 -7.86
C ASP A 212 37.99 -2.61 -7.35
N ARG A 213 38.08 -3.51 -6.35
CA ARG A 213 39.35 -4.02 -5.80
C ARG A 213 39.99 -5.12 -6.64
N GLY A 214 39.36 -5.56 -7.73
CA GLY A 214 39.84 -6.62 -8.60
C GLY A 214 39.74 -8.04 -8.02
N LEU A 215 38.95 -8.25 -6.96
CA LEU A 215 38.73 -9.57 -6.35
C LEU A 215 37.76 -10.43 -7.17
N TYR A 216 36.72 -9.81 -7.74
CA TYR A 216 35.77 -10.47 -8.63
C TYR A 216 35.76 -9.83 -10.02
N PRO A 217 35.41 -10.58 -11.07
CA PRO A 217 35.17 -9.97 -12.38
C PRO A 217 33.90 -9.12 -12.38
N ALA A 218 33.81 -8.20 -13.32
CA ALA A 218 32.58 -7.46 -13.60
C ALA A 218 31.42 -8.41 -13.89
N PHE A 219 30.21 -7.98 -13.55
CA PHE A 219 29.00 -8.79 -13.73
C PHE A 219 28.79 -9.12 -15.22
N PRO A 220 28.77 -10.40 -15.61
CA PRO A 220 28.65 -10.78 -17.02
C PRO A 220 27.22 -10.55 -17.54
N PRO A 221 27.02 -10.44 -18.87
CA PRO A 221 25.68 -10.34 -19.44
C PRO A 221 24.77 -11.52 -19.06
N VAL A 222 23.49 -11.26 -18.79
CA VAL A 222 22.52 -12.30 -18.37
C VAL A 222 22.48 -13.49 -19.32
N ARG A 223 22.56 -13.24 -20.64
CA ARG A 223 22.60 -14.26 -21.70
C ARG A 223 23.79 -15.24 -21.63
N SER A 224 24.84 -14.90 -20.87
CA SER A 224 26.02 -15.74 -20.67
C SER A 224 26.01 -16.50 -19.35
N LEU A 225 25.00 -16.28 -18.50
CA LEU A 225 24.86 -16.99 -17.24
C LEU A 225 24.34 -18.40 -17.48
N ASP A 226 24.95 -19.35 -16.79
CA ASP A 226 24.46 -20.73 -16.73
C ASP A 226 23.59 -20.92 -15.48
N PHE A 227 22.27 -20.86 -15.67
CA PHE A 227 21.30 -21.07 -14.58
C PHE A 227 21.18 -22.53 -14.15
N SER A 228 21.77 -23.50 -14.87
CA SER A 228 21.80 -24.90 -14.42
C SER A 228 22.69 -25.12 -13.18
N LEU A 229 23.48 -24.10 -12.82
CA LEU A 229 24.29 -24.06 -11.60
C LEU A 229 23.49 -23.72 -10.35
N LEU A 230 22.23 -23.28 -10.48
CA LEU A 230 21.30 -23.14 -9.37
C LEU A 230 20.73 -24.52 -9.04
N ARG A 231 21.01 -24.99 -7.83
CA ARG A 231 20.71 -26.37 -7.37
C ARG A 231 20.10 -26.41 -5.98
N ASP A 232 20.16 -25.30 -5.24
CA ASP A 232 19.61 -25.23 -3.90
C ASP A 232 18.09 -25.07 -3.97
N GLU A 233 17.37 -25.78 -3.11
CA GLU A 233 15.90 -25.70 -3.06
C GLU A 233 15.40 -24.27 -2.80
N GLY A 234 16.14 -23.49 -1.99
CA GLY A 234 15.83 -22.09 -1.72
C GLY A 234 15.92 -21.19 -2.95
N GLU A 235 16.78 -21.50 -3.91
CA GLU A 235 16.90 -20.75 -5.18
C GLU A 235 15.61 -20.88 -5.99
N TRP A 236 15.10 -22.11 -6.08
CA TRP A 236 13.86 -22.43 -6.78
C TRP A 236 12.65 -21.87 -6.04
N LEU A 237 12.64 -21.92 -4.71
CA LEU A 237 11.58 -21.34 -3.89
C LEU A 237 11.45 -19.83 -4.14
N LEU A 238 12.57 -19.09 -4.14
CA LEU A 238 12.59 -17.66 -4.42
C LEU A 238 12.09 -17.34 -5.83
N LEU A 239 12.51 -18.12 -6.83
CA LEU A 239 12.09 -17.91 -8.21
C LEU A 239 10.59 -18.17 -8.40
N PHE A 240 10.12 -19.37 -8.02
CA PHE A 240 8.76 -19.83 -8.34
C PHE A 240 7.69 -19.26 -7.42
N ASN A 241 8.00 -18.94 -6.17
CA ASN A 241 7.00 -18.43 -5.22
C ASN A 241 7.01 -16.92 -5.10
N SER A 242 8.12 -16.26 -5.46
CA SER A 242 8.24 -14.81 -5.32
C SER A 242 8.43 -14.12 -6.67
N VAL A 243 9.46 -14.45 -7.44
CA VAL A 243 9.79 -13.68 -8.65
C VAL A 243 8.75 -13.83 -9.75
N LEU A 244 8.40 -15.07 -10.13
CA LEU A 244 7.46 -15.32 -11.23
C LEU A 244 6.02 -14.85 -10.92
N PRO A 245 5.44 -15.15 -9.75
CA PRO A 245 4.05 -14.77 -9.44
C PRO A 245 3.86 -13.28 -9.20
N PHE A 246 4.94 -12.50 -9.05
CA PHE A 246 4.84 -11.08 -8.72
C PHE A 246 4.13 -10.26 -9.81
N SER A 247 4.31 -10.62 -11.09
CA SER A 247 3.64 -9.94 -12.20
C SER A 247 2.12 -10.08 -12.15
N ASP A 248 1.63 -11.27 -11.80
CA ASP A 248 0.21 -11.52 -11.59
C ASP A 248 -0.29 -10.75 -10.36
N LEU A 249 0.48 -10.73 -9.27
CA LEU A 249 0.15 -9.92 -8.09
C LEU A 249 0.00 -8.44 -8.45
N LEU A 250 0.96 -7.86 -9.18
CA LEU A 250 0.91 -6.47 -9.65
C LEU A 250 -0.35 -6.21 -10.50
N SER A 251 -0.65 -7.12 -11.42
CA SER A 251 -1.82 -7.00 -12.30
C SER A 251 -3.13 -7.00 -11.50
N HIS A 252 -3.24 -7.87 -10.50
CA HIS A 252 -4.40 -7.91 -9.61
C HIS A 252 -4.53 -6.65 -8.73
N MET A 253 -3.41 -6.03 -8.34
CA MET A 253 -3.42 -4.82 -7.51
C MET A 253 -3.69 -3.55 -8.31
N ALA A 254 -3.21 -3.49 -9.56
CA ALA A 254 -3.46 -2.36 -10.46
C ALA A 254 -4.91 -2.33 -10.97
N ALA A 255 -5.53 -3.51 -11.11
CA ALA A 255 -6.92 -3.65 -11.53
C ALA A 255 -7.86 -3.41 -10.33
N LEU A 256 -8.10 -2.14 -10.00
CA LEU A 256 -9.15 -1.81 -9.02
C LEU A 256 -10.49 -2.12 -9.74
N PRO A 257 -11.34 -3.02 -9.20
CA PRO A 257 -12.50 -3.54 -9.92
C PRO A 257 -13.64 -2.50 -9.98
N HIS A 258 -13.43 -1.44 -10.73
CA HIS A 258 -14.35 -0.30 -10.86
C HIS A 258 -15.54 -0.61 -11.76
N ARG A 259 -15.40 -1.62 -12.62
CA ARG A 259 -16.43 -2.05 -13.58
C ARG A 259 -17.45 -3.05 -13.02
N GLY A 260 -17.27 -3.49 -11.78
CA GLY A 260 -18.18 -4.46 -11.14
C GLY A 260 -19.59 -3.90 -10.92
N LEU A 261 -20.61 -4.75 -11.04
CA LEU A 261 -21.99 -4.43 -10.71
C LEU A 261 -22.14 -4.45 -9.17
N GLY A 262 -21.88 -3.33 -8.51
CA GLY A 262 -21.93 -3.22 -7.05
C GLY A 262 -21.24 -1.96 -6.54
N LEU A 263 -21.67 -1.48 -5.38
CA LEU A 263 -21.12 -0.26 -4.78
C LEU A 263 -19.73 -0.49 -4.19
N HIS A 264 -19.45 -1.68 -3.67
CA HIS A 264 -18.22 -1.97 -2.97
C HIS A 264 -17.07 -2.32 -3.90
N ILE A 265 -15.87 -1.91 -3.49
CA ILE A 265 -14.61 -2.41 -4.02
C ILE A 265 -13.76 -2.96 -2.87
N THR A 266 -12.84 -3.84 -3.22
CA THR A 266 -11.88 -4.41 -2.26
C THR A 266 -10.48 -3.98 -2.65
N ALA A 267 -9.73 -3.42 -1.70
CA ALA A 267 -8.29 -3.32 -1.79
C ALA A 267 -7.67 -4.56 -1.12
N ARG A 268 -6.72 -5.21 -1.80
CA ARG A 268 -6.04 -6.42 -1.30
C ARG A 268 -4.66 -6.10 -0.72
N THR A 269 -4.55 -5.01 0.02
CA THR A 269 -3.26 -4.54 0.57
C THR A 269 -2.61 -5.59 1.48
N GLU A 270 -3.42 -6.40 2.16
CA GLU A 270 -2.96 -7.49 3.03
C GLU A 270 -2.24 -8.58 2.24
N THR A 271 -2.61 -8.78 0.98
CA THR A 271 -1.98 -9.75 0.10
C THR A 271 -0.55 -9.30 -0.24
N VAL A 272 -0.34 -8.01 -0.48
CA VAL A 272 1.00 -7.44 -0.71
C VAL A 272 1.88 -7.57 0.54
N CYS A 273 1.35 -7.20 1.72
CA CYS A 273 2.08 -7.33 2.97
C CYS A 273 2.47 -8.79 3.27
N LYS A 274 1.54 -9.74 3.11
CA LYS A 274 1.81 -11.18 3.31
C LYS A 274 2.84 -11.70 2.33
N PHE A 275 2.75 -11.30 1.06
CA PHE A 275 3.72 -11.67 0.03
C PHE A 275 5.13 -11.18 0.38
N LEU A 276 5.28 -9.90 0.76
CA LEU A 276 6.58 -9.32 1.15
C LEU A 276 7.16 -9.98 2.40
N LEU A 277 6.32 -10.31 3.38
CA LEU A 277 6.74 -11.05 4.56
C LEU A 277 7.24 -12.45 4.19
N GLN A 278 6.49 -13.18 3.37
CA GLN A 278 6.88 -14.53 2.95
C GLN A 278 8.18 -14.51 2.15
N LEU A 279 8.30 -13.61 1.17
CA LEU A 279 9.54 -13.42 0.40
C LEU A 279 10.73 -13.10 1.31
N SER A 280 10.53 -12.25 2.32
CA SER A 280 11.59 -11.90 3.28
C SER A 280 11.99 -13.09 4.15
N MET A 281 11.05 -13.96 4.54
CA MET A 281 11.34 -15.19 5.27
C MET A 281 12.15 -16.16 4.41
N ASP A 282 11.70 -16.41 3.18
CA ASP A 282 12.35 -17.32 2.23
C ASP A 282 13.76 -16.83 1.90
N PHE A 283 13.92 -15.52 1.63
CA PHE A 283 15.22 -14.91 1.38
C PHE A 283 16.14 -14.98 2.60
N SER A 284 15.67 -14.60 3.79
CA SER A 284 16.46 -14.71 5.02
C SER A 284 16.96 -16.14 5.25
N SER A 285 16.07 -17.11 5.02
CA SER A 285 16.36 -18.54 5.20
C SER A 285 17.36 -19.07 4.18
N TYR A 286 17.26 -18.64 2.92
CA TYR A 286 18.21 -18.95 1.86
C TYR A 286 19.58 -18.32 2.14
N TYR A 287 19.63 -17.01 2.39
CA TYR A 287 20.87 -16.26 2.59
C TYR A 287 21.68 -16.77 3.78
N ASN A 288 21.03 -17.20 4.86
CA ASN A 288 21.72 -17.75 6.03
C ASN A 288 22.40 -19.10 5.75
N ARG A 289 21.93 -19.85 4.75
CA ARG A 289 22.43 -21.19 4.41
C ARG A 289 23.42 -21.17 3.25
N VAL A 290 23.25 -20.25 2.32
CA VAL A 290 24.00 -20.21 1.06
C VAL A 290 24.92 -19.01 1.00
N HIS A 291 26.23 -19.28 0.90
CA HIS A 291 27.22 -18.26 0.66
C HIS A 291 27.14 -17.74 -0.78
N ILE A 292 26.71 -16.49 -0.93
CA ILE A 292 26.59 -15.84 -2.24
C ILE A 292 27.96 -15.35 -2.71
N LEU A 293 28.60 -14.49 -1.93
CA LEU A 293 29.97 -14.03 -2.17
C LEU A 293 30.93 -14.95 -1.39
N GLY A 294 31.46 -15.96 -2.08
CA GLY A 294 32.42 -16.92 -1.53
C GLY A 294 33.88 -16.57 -1.87
N GLU A 295 34.79 -17.52 -1.73
CA GLU A 295 36.20 -17.30 -2.11
C GLU A 295 36.33 -16.90 -3.59
N PRO A 296 37.26 -15.99 -3.94
CA PRO A 296 37.42 -15.47 -5.29
C PRO A 296 38.11 -16.47 -6.24
N LEU A 297 37.55 -17.68 -6.35
CA LEU A 297 38.06 -18.76 -7.18
C LEU A 297 37.33 -18.79 -8.53
N PRO A 298 38.03 -18.77 -9.67
CA PRO A 298 37.40 -18.65 -11.00
C PRO A 298 36.31 -19.67 -11.31
N HIS A 299 36.45 -20.91 -10.83
CA HIS A 299 35.48 -21.98 -11.05
C HIS A 299 34.16 -21.80 -10.25
N LEU A 300 34.14 -20.93 -9.24
CA LEU A 300 32.94 -20.62 -8.43
C LEU A 300 32.15 -19.42 -8.99
N PHE A 301 32.75 -18.63 -9.88
CA PHE A 301 32.13 -17.40 -10.39
C PHE A 301 30.82 -17.66 -11.14
N GLY A 302 30.74 -18.75 -11.91
CA GLY A 302 29.52 -19.08 -12.65
C GLY A 302 28.29 -19.19 -11.74
N GLN A 303 28.41 -19.96 -10.65
CA GLN A 303 27.32 -20.12 -9.68
C GLN A 303 27.06 -18.83 -8.91
N MET A 304 28.10 -18.12 -8.47
CA MET A 304 27.97 -16.82 -7.81
C MET A 304 27.16 -15.84 -8.65
N PHE A 305 27.48 -15.69 -9.95
CA PHE A 305 26.76 -14.77 -10.82
C PHE A 305 25.31 -15.19 -11.08
N ALA A 306 25.04 -16.49 -11.23
CA ALA A 306 23.67 -16.99 -11.33
C ALA A 306 22.84 -16.63 -10.06
N ARG A 307 23.42 -16.82 -8.87
CA ARG A 307 22.79 -16.44 -7.59
C ARG A 307 22.57 -14.93 -7.48
N LEU A 308 23.57 -14.13 -7.81
CA LEU A 308 23.45 -12.67 -7.80
C LEU A 308 22.38 -12.18 -8.79
N GLN A 309 22.22 -12.83 -9.94
CA GLN A 309 21.14 -12.50 -10.88
C GLN A 309 19.76 -12.81 -10.31
N LEU A 310 19.59 -13.98 -9.65
CA LEU A 310 18.35 -14.32 -8.95
C LEU A 310 18.05 -13.29 -7.85
N LEU A 311 19.04 -12.95 -7.02
CA LEU A 311 18.87 -12.00 -5.93
C LEU A 311 18.64 -10.57 -6.42
N ARG A 312 19.08 -10.22 -7.63
CA ARG A 312 18.73 -8.94 -8.27
C ARG A 312 17.24 -8.87 -8.58
N ALA A 313 16.67 -9.95 -9.11
CA ALA A 313 15.23 -10.04 -9.34
C ALA A 313 14.43 -10.01 -8.02
N VAL A 314 14.90 -10.72 -6.98
CA VAL A 314 14.30 -10.65 -5.63
C VAL A 314 14.31 -9.22 -5.08
N ARG A 315 15.42 -8.49 -5.26
CA ARG A 315 15.53 -7.08 -4.86
C ARG A 315 14.52 -6.19 -5.59
N GLU A 316 14.37 -6.38 -6.90
CA GLU A 316 13.39 -5.62 -7.71
C GLU A 316 11.95 -5.89 -7.26
N VAL A 317 11.62 -7.13 -6.93
CA VAL A 317 10.31 -7.53 -6.38
C VAL A 317 10.07 -6.87 -5.02
N LEU A 318 11.05 -6.92 -4.09
CA LEU A 318 10.95 -6.26 -2.80
C LEU A 318 10.76 -4.75 -2.94
N HIS A 319 11.57 -4.10 -3.77
CA HIS A 319 11.48 -2.65 -3.98
C HIS A 319 10.15 -2.25 -4.60
N SER A 320 9.68 -2.98 -5.61
CA SER A 320 8.40 -2.70 -6.27
C SER A 320 7.22 -2.93 -5.31
N GLY A 321 7.27 -3.98 -4.49
CA GLY A 321 6.25 -4.22 -3.49
C GLY A 321 6.24 -3.18 -2.36
N LEU A 322 7.41 -2.72 -1.89
CA LEU A 322 7.49 -1.61 -0.94
C LEU A 322 6.97 -0.30 -1.55
N ALA A 323 7.26 -0.04 -2.83
CA ALA A 323 6.74 1.12 -3.54
C ALA A 323 5.20 1.11 -3.63
N MET A 324 4.57 -0.06 -3.81
CA MET A 324 3.09 -0.18 -3.73
C MET A 324 2.54 0.23 -2.36
N LEU A 325 3.32 0.06 -1.29
CA LEU A 325 2.96 0.50 0.05
C LEU A 325 3.42 1.95 0.32
N GLY A 326 4.03 2.64 -0.65
CA GLY A 326 4.63 3.97 -0.46
C GLY A 326 5.75 3.95 0.59
N LEU A 327 6.57 2.91 0.59
CA LEU A 327 7.74 2.76 1.46
C LEU A 327 9.01 2.81 0.62
N PRO A 328 10.02 3.62 0.98
CA PRO A 328 11.32 3.57 0.32
C PRO A 328 12.09 2.32 0.77
N PRO A 329 12.89 1.67 -0.10
CA PRO A 329 13.80 0.61 0.32
C PRO A 329 14.92 1.19 1.18
N LEU A 330 15.34 0.46 2.22
CA LEU A 330 16.52 0.82 3.00
C LEU A 330 17.79 0.23 2.38
N SER A 331 18.86 1.03 2.37
CA SER A 331 20.19 0.62 1.90
C SER A 331 21.08 0.07 3.00
N HIS A 332 20.83 0.44 4.26
CA HIS A 332 21.59 0.02 5.43
C HIS A 332 20.69 0.01 6.67
N ILE A 333 21.07 -0.80 7.67
CA ILE A 333 20.40 -0.93 8.98
C ILE A 333 21.33 -1.63 9.98
#